data_AF-A0A5Y1WWK8-F1
#
_entry.id   AF-A0A5Y1WWK8-F1
#
_cell.length_a   1.000
_cell.length_b   1.000
_cell.length_c   1.000
_cell.angle_alpha   90.00
_cell.angle_beta   90.00
_cell.angle_gamma   90.00
#
_symmetry.space_group_name_H-M   'P 1'
#
loop_
_entity.id
_entity.type
_entity.pdbx_description
1 polymer ?
#
loop_
_entity_poly.entity_id
_entity_poly.type
_entity_poly.pdbx_seq_one_letter_code
_entity_poly.pdbx_strand_id
1 'polypeptide(L)'
;MSIKKTITSLSIVCSMALMPIKALSSQYVGFNDAKTIQKTIINRTDFYKQICDSLYSDMKFNFNSFMCYKHGITKLDEIKKFKKEIKILNKIISVSKERMEKKGSELKDFDAKVHYASVALKSAIEKKLNPDFVKIFGAYKGKEIDIIEYAKGVLKAEEEIKNAVY
;
A
#
# COMPACT_ATOMS: atom_id res chain seq x y z
N MET A 1 -2.44 -32.08 -4.55
CA MET A 1 -2.35 -30.67 -4.08
C MET A 1 -1.91 -29.83 -5.29
N SER A 2 -2.73 -28.92 -5.83
CA SER A 2 -2.41 -28.30 -7.14
C SER A 2 -1.24 -27.30 -7.01
N ILE A 3 -0.29 -27.39 -7.94
CA ILE A 3 0.93 -26.55 -8.03
C ILE A 3 0.59 -25.05 -7.94
N LYS A 4 -0.57 -24.64 -8.48
CA LYS A 4 -1.10 -23.28 -8.35
C LYS A 4 -1.24 -22.81 -6.90
N LYS A 5 -1.75 -23.65 -5.98
CA LYS A 5 -1.91 -23.31 -4.55
C LYS A 5 -0.57 -23.12 -3.83
N THR A 6 0.45 -23.89 -4.19
CA THR A 6 1.78 -23.81 -3.57
C THR A 6 2.53 -22.54 -4.04
N ILE A 7 2.36 -22.17 -5.31
CA ILE A 7 2.92 -20.91 -5.86
C ILE A 7 2.27 -19.68 -5.21
N THR A 8 0.98 -19.73 -4.85
CA THR A 8 0.30 -18.60 -4.17
C THR A 8 0.66 -18.47 -2.68
N SER A 9 1.04 -19.56 -2.00
CA SER A 9 1.50 -19.48 -0.61
C SER A 9 2.97 -19.06 -0.48
N LEU A 10 3.78 -19.34 -1.50
CA LEU A 10 5.17 -18.86 -1.61
C LEU A 10 5.25 -17.36 -1.97
N SER A 11 4.13 -16.76 -2.40
CA SER A 11 4.11 -15.46 -3.05
C SER A 11 4.33 -14.28 -2.11
N ILE A 12 3.95 -14.32 -0.84
CA ILE A 12 4.09 -13.16 0.07
C ILE A 12 5.53 -12.98 0.57
N VAL A 13 6.21 -14.09 0.86
CA VAL A 13 7.62 -14.03 1.27
C VAL A 13 8.50 -13.64 0.08
N CYS A 14 8.22 -14.18 -1.12
CA CYS A 14 8.90 -13.76 -2.34
C CYS A 14 8.52 -12.33 -2.80
N SER A 15 7.26 -11.90 -2.69
CA SER A 15 6.83 -10.54 -3.06
C SER A 15 7.53 -9.48 -2.21
N MET A 16 7.66 -9.73 -0.91
CA MET A 16 8.37 -8.84 0.01
C MET A 16 9.89 -8.89 -0.13
N ALA A 17 10.46 -10.02 -0.58
CA ALA A 17 11.90 -10.15 -0.82
C ALA A 17 12.32 -9.48 -2.13
N LEU A 18 11.42 -9.43 -3.13
CA LEU A 18 11.71 -8.92 -4.47
C LEU A 18 11.48 -7.41 -4.64
N MET A 19 10.83 -6.71 -3.70
CA MET A 19 10.44 -5.30 -3.93
C MET A 19 10.79 -4.39 -2.74
N PRO A 20 11.69 -3.41 -2.93
CA PRO A 20 12.14 -2.51 -1.87
C PRO A 20 11.15 -1.34 -1.73
N ILE A 21 9.92 -1.62 -1.25
CA ILE A 21 8.93 -0.59 -0.90
C ILE A 21 9.62 0.55 -0.13
N LYS A 22 10.51 0.21 0.80
CA LYS A 22 11.28 1.16 1.61
C LYS A 22 12.13 2.16 0.79
N ALA A 23 12.79 1.74 -0.28
CA ALA A 23 13.64 2.62 -1.09
C ALA A 23 12.80 3.59 -1.92
N LEU A 24 11.78 3.08 -2.63
CA LEU A 24 10.87 3.89 -3.44
C LEU A 24 10.02 4.83 -2.56
N SER A 25 9.58 4.36 -1.40
CA SER A 25 8.83 5.17 -0.43
C SER A 25 9.68 6.33 0.10
N SER A 26 10.96 6.10 0.36
CA SER A 26 11.87 7.16 0.79
C SER A 26 12.07 8.22 -0.28
N GLN A 27 12.22 7.80 -1.55
CA GLN A 27 12.34 8.72 -2.70
C GLN A 27 11.07 9.54 -2.91
N TYR A 28 9.89 8.91 -2.84
CA TYR A 28 8.61 9.58 -2.96
C TYR A 28 8.38 10.61 -1.84
N VAL A 29 8.62 10.21 -0.58
CA VAL A 29 8.41 11.09 0.57
C VAL A 29 9.38 12.27 0.54
N GLY A 30 10.66 12.04 0.25
CA GLY A 30 11.68 13.09 0.20
C GLY A 30 11.73 13.90 -1.11
N PHE A 31 10.79 13.68 -2.05
CA PHE A 31 10.85 14.27 -3.39
C PHE A 31 10.90 15.81 -3.42
N ASN A 32 10.28 16.46 -2.43
CA ASN A 32 10.28 17.92 -2.29
C ASN A 32 11.55 18.46 -1.61
N ASP A 33 12.20 17.66 -0.77
CA ASP A 33 13.36 18.08 0.05
C ASP A 33 14.70 17.93 -0.70
N ALA A 34 14.69 17.23 -1.84
CA ALA A 34 15.88 16.95 -2.61
C ALA A 34 16.35 18.16 -3.45
N LYS A 35 16.99 19.14 -2.80
CA LYS A 35 17.85 20.14 -3.47
C LYS A 35 19.00 19.48 -4.27
N THR A 36 19.28 18.19 -4.03
CA THR A 36 20.46 17.48 -4.54
C THR A 36 20.23 16.62 -5.79
N ILE A 37 18.97 16.35 -6.19
CA ILE A 37 18.69 15.59 -7.44
C ILE A 37 18.83 16.49 -8.69
N GLN A 38 19.01 17.80 -8.49
CA GLN A 38 18.89 18.85 -9.50
C GLN A 38 20.01 18.96 -10.55
N LYS A 39 21.01 18.07 -10.60
CA LYS A 39 22.07 18.16 -11.64
C LYS A 39 21.99 17.13 -12.77
N THR A 40 21.17 16.09 -12.67
CA THR A 40 21.22 14.96 -13.62
C THR A 40 19.88 14.54 -14.22
N ILE A 41 18.74 15.01 -13.70
CA ILE A 41 17.42 14.60 -14.20
C ILE A 41 16.83 15.68 -15.10
N ILE A 42 16.93 15.46 -16.42
CA ILE A 42 16.43 16.34 -17.48
C ILE A 42 14.89 16.48 -17.44
N ASN A 43 14.16 15.60 -16.74
CA ASN A 43 12.72 15.72 -16.54
C ASN A 43 12.25 15.26 -15.14
N ARG A 44 12.23 16.20 -14.19
CA ARG A 44 11.82 15.97 -12.80
C ARG A 44 10.39 15.45 -12.69
N THR A 45 9.49 15.93 -13.55
CA THR A 45 8.08 15.54 -13.55
C THR A 45 7.91 14.09 -13.99
N ASP A 46 8.57 13.66 -15.06
CA ASP A 46 8.46 12.27 -15.52
C ASP A 46 9.08 11.29 -14.52
N PHE A 47 10.18 11.68 -13.88
CA PHE A 47 10.76 10.89 -12.79
C PHE A 47 9.79 10.74 -11.60
N TYR A 48 9.05 11.80 -11.25
CA TYR A 48 8.01 11.72 -10.23
C TYR A 48 6.91 10.73 -10.60
N LYS A 49 6.41 10.80 -11.83
CA LYS A 49 5.36 9.90 -12.34
C LYS A 49 5.82 8.44 -12.28
N GLN A 50 7.06 8.17 -12.70
CA GLN A 50 7.66 6.84 -12.62
C GLN A 50 7.71 6.30 -11.19
N ILE A 51 8.10 7.13 -10.21
CA ILE A 51 8.09 6.74 -8.79
C ILE A 51 6.67 6.39 -8.35
N CYS A 52 5.68 7.23 -8.69
CA CYS A 52 4.29 7.01 -8.32
C CYS A 52 3.71 5.74 -8.94
N ASP A 53 3.92 5.52 -10.23
CA ASP A 53 3.44 4.33 -10.94
C ASP A 53 4.12 3.04 -10.45
N SER A 54 5.41 3.11 -10.08
CA SER A 54 6.14 1.99 -9.47
C SER A 54 5.57 1.66 -8.09
N LEU A 55 5.38 2.66 -7.23
CA LEU A 55 4.77 2.47 -5.91
C LEU A 55 3.35 1.90 -6.01
N TYR A 56 2.53 2.43 -6.93
CA TYR A 56 1.18 1.92 -7.16
C TYR A 56 1.20 0.44 -7.56
N SER A 57 2.07 0.07 -8.49
CA SER A 57 2.21 -1.31 -8.97
C SER A 57 2.64 -2.27 -7.85
N ASP A 58 3.64 -1.87 -7.07
CA ASP A 58 4.13 -2.64 -5.92
C ASP A 58 3.04 -2.82 -4.86
N MET A 59 2.33 -1.74 -4.53
CA MET A 59 1.25 -1.79 -3.54
C MET A 59 0.10 -2.66 -4.01
N LYS A 60 -0.27 -2.56 -5.29
CA LYS A 60 -1.32 -3.39 -5.90
C LYS A 60 -0.97 -4.88 -5.84
N PHE A 61 0.26 -5.23 -6.19
CA PHE A 61 0.74 -6.60 -6.14
C PHE A 61 0.74 -7.16 -4.71
N ASN A 62 1.26 -6.39 -3.75
CA ASN A 62 1.28 -6.81 -2.35
C ASN A 62 -0.12 -6.91 -1.75
N PHE A 63 -1.01 -5.96 -2.06
CA PHE A 63 -2.40 -5.99 -1.64
C PHE A 63 -3.09 -7.27 -2.11
N ASN A 64 -2.99 -7.59 -3.40
CA ASN A 64 -3.56 -8.82 -3.94
C ASN A 64 -2.99 -10.07 -3.26
N SER A 65 -1.68 -10.09 -3.01
CA SER A 65 -1.02 -11.18 -2.29
C SER A 65 -1.58 -11.36 -0.87
N PHE A 66 -1.81 -10.26 -0.13
CA PHE A 66 -2.45 -10.31 1.19
C PHE A 66 -3.89 -10.80 1.10
N MET A 67 -4.69 -10.29 0.16
CA MET A 67 -6.10 -10.67 0.05
C MET A 67 -6.28 -12.16 -0.28
N CYS A 68 -5.38 -12.73 -1.08
CA CYS A 68 -5.35 -14.17 -1.38
C CYS A 68 -4.74 -15.03 -0.26
N TYR A 69 -4.07 -14.42 0.73
CA TYR A 69 -3.47 -15.15 1.84
C TYR A 69 -4.54 -15.75 2.76
N LYS A 70 -4.48 -17.07 2.96
CA LYS A 70 -5.50 -17.80 3.73
C LYS A 70 -5.38 -17.69 5.23
N HIS A 71 -4.17 -17.43 5.70
CA HIS A 71 -3.86 -17.50 7.12
C HIS A 71 -3.61 -16.11 7.68
N GLY A 72 -3.68 -16.01 9.00
CA GLY A 72 -3.23 -14.81 9.70
C GLY A 72 -1.71 -14.85 9.82
N ILE A 73 -1.12 -13.70 10.05
CA ILE A 73 0.30 -13.61 10.38
C ILE A 73 0.44 -13.77 11.88
N THR A 74 0.95 -14.92 12.31
CA THR A 74 1.05 -15.28 13.73
C THR A 74 2.48 -15.25 14.26
N LYS A 75 3.49 -15.29 13.39
CA LYS A 75 4.90 -15.26 13.79
C LYS A 75 5.29 -13.87 14.27
N LEU A 76 5.87 -13.79 15.48
CA LEU A 76 6.21 -12.52 16.13
C LEU A 76 7.13 -11.63 15.28
N ASP A 77 8.12 -12.21 14.61
CA ASP A 77 9.07 -11.46 13.77
C ASP A 77 8.41 -10.89 12.51
N GLU A 78 7.49 -11.64 11.90
CA GLU A 78 6.69 -11.17 10.78
C GLU A 78 5.75 -10.05 11.22
N ILE A 79 5.09 -10.19 12.38
CA ILE A 79 4.27 -9.13 12.98
C ILE A 79 5.09 -7.85 13.18
N LYS A 80 6.30 -7.95 13.74
CA LYS A 80 7.21 -6.80 13.93
C LYS A 80 7.59 -6.16 12.59
N LYS A 81 7.85 -6.97 11.55
CA LYS A 81 8.13 -6.47 10.20
C LYS A 81 6.95 -5.69 9.65
N PHE A 82 5.75 -6.25 9.71
CA PHE A 82 4.55 -5.58 9.18
C PHE A 82 4.15 -4.33 9.96
N LYS A 83 4.39 -4.29 11.28
CA LYS A 83 4.24 -3.05 12.05
C LYS A 83 5.19 -1.95 11.58
N LYS A 84 6.41 -2.28 11.12
CA LYS A 84 7.32 -1.30 10.50
C LYS A 84 6.81 -0.84 9.13
N GLU A 85 6.31 -1.75 8.31
CA GLU A 85 5.70 -1.41 7.02
C GLU A 85 4.48 -0.50 7.17
N ILE A 86 3.59 -0.77 8.14
CA ILE A 86 2.44 0.11 8.45
C ILE A 86 2.90 1.53 8.80
N LYS A 87 4.01 1.69 9.54
CA LYS A 87 4.56 3.02 9.83
C LYS A 87 5.02 3.76 8.56
N ILE A 88 5.65 3.04 7.64
CA ILE A 88 6.05 3.59 6.34
C ILE A 88 4.80 3.99 5.54
N LEU A 89 3.80 3.12 5.45
CA LEU A 89 2.54 3.39 4.76
C LEU A 89 1.82 4.60 5.35
N ASN A 90 1.74 4.74 6.67
CA ASN A 90 1.16 5.93 7.30
C ASN A 90 1.87 7.22 6.88
N LYS A 91 3.21 7.19 6.75
CA LYS A 91 3.96 8.36 6.26
C LYS A 91 3.61 8.69 4.80
N ILE A 92 3.51 7.67 3.94
CA ILE A 92 3.12 7.86 2.54
C ILE A 92 1.68 8.40 2.44
N ILE A 93 0.74 7.83 3.19
CA ILE A 93 -0.67 8.25 3.24
C ILE A 93 -0.77 9.73 3.64
N SER A 94 -0.03 10.14 4.67
CA SER A 94 0.00 11.54 5.12
C SER A 94 0.54 12.48 4.03
N VAL A 95 1.69 12.15 3.45
CA VAL A 95 2.35 12.98 2.43
C VAL A 95 1.52 13.07 1.15
N SER A 96 1.00 11.94 0.67
CA SER A 96 0.17 11.87 -0.53
C SER A 96 -1.14 12.63 -0.35
N LYS A 97 -1.77 12.54 0.83
CA LYS A 97 -2.98 13.30 1.17
C LYS A 97 -2.73 14.80 1.12
N GLU A 98 -1.67 15.27 1.77
CA GLU A 98 -1.30 16.68 1.76
C GLU A 98 -1.07 17.20 0.33
N ARG A 99 -0.34 16.42 -0.49
CA ARG A 99 -0.03 16.81 -1.87
C ARG A 99 -1.25 16.80 -2.80
N MET A 100 -2.16 15.85 -2.64
CA MET A 100 -3.39 15.82 -3.44
C MET A 100 -4.39 16.90 -3.04
N GLU A 101 -4.36 17.39 -1.80
CA GLU A 101 -5.20 18.48 -1.31
C GLU A 101 -4.62 19.87 -1.66
N LYS A 102 -3.34 19.93 -2.03
CA LYS A 102 -2.67 21.17 -2.42
C LYS A 102 -3.30 21.76 -3.69
N LYS A 103 -3.81 23.00 -3.59
CA LYS A 103 -4.36 23.76 -4.72
C LYS A 103 -3.31 23.96 -5.81
N GLY A 104 -3.71 23.77 -7.07
CA GLY A 104 -2.85 23.98 -8.24
C GLY A 104 -1.82 22.89 -8.51
N SER A 105 -1.89 21.74 -7.83
CA SER A 105 -0.99 20.61 -8.11
C SER A 105 -1.39 19.89 -9.40
N GLU A 106 -0.55 20.01 -10.44
CA GLU A 106 -0.71 19.26 -11.71
C GLU A 106 -0.47 17.75 -11.57
N LEU A 107 0.05 17.31 -10.42
CA LEU A 107 0.41 15.91 -10.15
C LEU A 107 -0.54 15.24 -9.15
N LYS A 108 -1.66 15.91 -8.83
CA LYS A 108 -2.68 15.43 -7.88
C LYS A 108 -3.16 14.01 -8.16
N ASP A 109 -3.33 13.63 -9.43
CA ASP A 109 -3.81 12.29 -9.80
C ASP A 109 -2.79 11.20 -9.47
N PHE A 110 -1.49 11.51 -9.57
CA PHE A 110 -0.43 10.57 -9.18
C PHE A 110 -0.37 10.41 -7.66
N ASP A 111 -0.53 11.51 -6.91
CA ASP A 111 -0.64 11.48 -5.46
C ASP A 111 -1.88 10.72 -4.99
N ALA A 112 -3.02 10.89 -5.66
CA ALA A 112 -4.25 10.17 -5.37
C ALA A 112 -4.08 8.65 -5.56
N LYS A 113 -3.42 8.20 -6.65
CA LYS A 113 -3.10 6.79 -6.86
C LYS A 113 -2.27 6.22 -5.72
N VAL A 114 -1.19 6.91 -5.34
CA VAL A 114 -0.30 6.47 -4.25
C VAL A 114 -1.04 6.46 -2.91
N HIS A 115 -1.88 7.46 -2.66
CA HIS A 115 -2.70 7.57 -1.46
C HIS A 115 -3.63 6.37 -1.31
N TYR A 116 -4.49 6.12 -2.30
CA TYR A 116 -5.48 5.06 -2.23
C TYR A 116 -4.83 3.66 -2.19
N ALA A 117 -3.79 3.42 -2.99
CA ALA A 117 -3.07 2.14 -2.95
C ALA A 117 -2.41 1.89 -1.57
N SER A 118 -1.87 2.93 -0.94
CA SER A 118 -1.28 2.83 0.40
C SER A 118 -2.34 2.52 1.46
N VAL A 119 -3.49 3.19 1.41
CA VAL A 119 -4.64 2.93 2.31
C VAL A 119 -5.11 1.48 2.17
N ALA A 120 -5.30 1.00 0.94
CA ALA A 120 -5.75 -0.37 0.70
C ALA A 120 -4.75 -1.41 1.21
N LEU A 121 -3.46 -1.24 0.91
CA LEU A 121 -2.41 -2.16 1.37
C LEU A 121 -2.31 -2.15 2.91
N LYS A 122 -2.33 -0.98 3.53
CA LYS A 122 -2.33 -0.86 5.00
C LYS A 122 -3.49 -1.64 5.61
N SER A 123 -4.71 -1.42 5.10
CA SER A 123 -5.92 -2.10 5.57
C SER A 123 -5.81 -3.62 5.41
N ALA A 124 -5.28 -4.11 4.28
CA ALA A 124 -5.08 -5.54 4.06
C ALA A 124 -4.08 -6.15 5.05
N ILE A 125 -2.97 -5.46 5.34
CA ILE A 125 -1.98 -5.90 6.34
C ILE A 125 -2.61 -5.94 7.73
N GLU A 126 -3.29 -4.88 8.15
CA GLU A 126 -3.95 -4.79 9.47
C GLU A 126 -4.98 -5.91 9.66
N LYS A 127 -5.76 -6.20 8.61
CA LYS A 127 -6.71 -7.32 8.58
C LYS A 127 -6.03 -8.68 8.75
N LYS A 128 -4.85 -8.90 8.17
CA LYS A 128 -4.09 -10.16 8.33
C LYS A 128 -3.34 -10.27 9.65
N LEU A 129 -3.07 -9.15 10.30
CA LEU A 129 -2.55 -9.10 11.67
C LEU A 129 -3.66 -9.28 12.72
N ASN A 130 -4.94 -9.15 12.35
CA ASN A 130 -6.08 -9.40 13.23
C ASN A 130 -6.54 -10.87 13.15
N PRO A 131 -6.36 -11.68 14.21
CA PRO A 131 -6.72 -13.10 14.21
C PRO A 131 -8.21 -13.35 14.01
N ASP A 132 -9.08 -12.49 14.54
CA ASP A 132 -10.54 -12.67 14.47
C ASP A 132 -11.08 -12.35 13.09
N PHE A 133 -10.51 -11.32 12.43
CA PHE A 133 -10.84 -11.01 11.04
C PHE A 133 -10.52 -12.18 10.11
N VAL A 134 -9.35 -12.81 10.29
CA VAL A 134 -8.91 -13.96 9.49
C VAL A 134 -9.85 -15.16 9.68
N LYS A 135 -10.28 -15.43 10.91
CA LYS A 135 -11.21 -16.53 11.21
C LYS A 135 -12.55 -16.36 10.50
N ILE A 136 -13.04 -15.13 10.41
CA ILE A 136 -14.36 -14.82 9.83
C ILE A 136 -14.31 -14.79 8.31
N PHE A 137 -13.33 -14.11 7.71
CA PHE A 137 -13.35 -13.79 6.27
C PHE A 137 -12.45 -14.69 5.41
N GLY A 138 -11.49 -15.42 6.00
CA GLY A 138 -10.59 -16.31 5.26
C GLY A 138 -9.80 -15.62 4.12
N ALA A 139 -9.60 -16.34 3.01
CA ALA A 139 -9.00 -15.78 1.79
C ALA A 139 -10.04 -15.42 0.75
N TYR A 140 -9.79 -14.31 0.06
CA TYR A 140 -10.55 -13.92 -1.11
C TYR A 140 -10.21 -14.84 -2.31
N LYS A 141 -11.25 -15.39 -2.95
CA LYS A 141 -11.15 -16.32 -4.10
C LYS A 141 -11.77 -15.75 -5.39
N GLY A 142 -12.16 -14.48 -5.38
CA GLY A 142 -12.84 -13.83 -6.50
C GLY A 142 -11.90 -13.22 -7.54
N LYS A 143 -12.44 -12.32 -8.37
CA LYS A 143 -11.70 -11.59 -9.41
C LYS A 143 -10.76 -10.55 -8.83
N GLU A 144 -9.82 -10.05 -9.63
CA GLU A 144 -8.95 -8.95 -9.23
C GLU A 144 -9.76 -7.79 -8.60
N ILE A 145 -9.32 -7.35 -7.41
CA ILE A 145 -9.98 -6.30 -6.66
C ILE A 145 -9.48 -4.96 -7.19
N ASP A 146 -10.39 -4.04 -7.51
CA ASP A 146 -10.03 -2.65 -7.74
C ASP A 146 -9.54 -2.04 -6.42
N ILE A 147 -8.22 -1.82 -6.34
CA ILE A 147 -7.56 -1.34 -5.13
C ILE A 147 -8.00 0.08 -4.76
N ILE A 148 -8.35 0.92 -5.73
CA ILE A 148 -8.76 2.31 -5.49
C ILE A 148 -10.17 2.33 -4.92
N GLU A 149 -11.10 1.60 -5.53
CA GLU A 149 -12.47 1.50 -5.02
C GLU A 149 -12.51 0.83 -3.64
N TYR A 150 -11.68 -0.19 -3.42
CA TYR A 150 -11.51 -0.79 -2.09
C TYR A 150 -11.03 0.26 -1.07
N ALA A 151 -10.02 1.07 -1.41
CA ALA A 151 -9.51 2.11 -0.51
C ALA A 151 -10.56 3.16 -0.17
N LYS A 152 -11.36 3.61 -1.14
CA LYS A 152 -12.47 4.54 -0.91
C LYS A 152 -13.50 3.94 0.06
N GLY A 153 -13.84 2.66 -0.11
CA GLY A 153 -14.73 1.95 0.81
C GLY A 153 -14.17 1.88 2.24
N VAL A 154 -12.86 1.64 2.40
CA VAL A 154 -12.19 1.68 3.71
C VAL A 154 -12.31 3.06 4.35
N LEU A 155 -11.99 4.13 3.62
CA LEU A 155 -12.06 5.50 4.15
C LEU A 155 -13.48 5.89 4.55
N LYS A 156 -14.48 5.53 3.73
CA LYS A 156 -15.89 5.76 4.05
C LYS A 156 -16.30 5.05 5.34
N ALA A 157 -15.91 3.78 5.50
CA ALA A 157 -16.20 3.02 6.72
C ALA A 157 -15.50 3.62 7.95
N GLU A 158 -14.26 4.08 7.82
CA GLU A 158 -13.54 4.76 8.91
C GLU A 158 -14.22 6.07 9.33
N GLU A 159 -14.79 6.81 8.37
CA GLU A 159 -15.55 8.03 8.63
C GLU A 159 -16.89 7.75 9.31
N GLU A 160 -17.64 6.76 8.82
CA GLU A 160 -18.91 6.31 9.43
C GLU A 160 -18.71 5.84 10.88
N ILE A 161 -17.65 5.06 11.15
CA ILE A 161 -17.32 4.61 12.51
C ILE A 161 -17.00 5.80 13.42
N LYS A 162 -16.24 6.80 12.93
CA LYS A 162 -15.95 8.00 13.72
C LYS A 162 -17.24 8.75 14.05
N ASN A 163 -18.12 8.93 13.07
CA ASN A 163 -19.38 9.65 13.25
C ASN A 163 -20.38 8.90 14.13
N ALA A 164 -20.32 7.57 14.22
CA ALA A 164 -21.19 6.77 15.07
C ALA A 164 -20.77 6.75 16.56
N VAL A 165 -19.56 7.22 16.87
CA VAL A 165 -19.01 7.28 18.24
C VAL A 165 -19.18 8.68 18.87
N TYR A 166 -19.64 9.66 18.08
CA TYR A 166 -20.05 11.01 18.53
C TYR A 166 -21.58 11.12 18.57
#